data_AF-W1X896-F1
#
_entry.id   AF-W1X896-F1
#
_cell.length_a   1.000
_cell.length_b   1.000
_cell.length_c   1.000
_cell.angle_alpha   90.00
_cell.angle_beta   90.00
_cell.angle_gamma   90.00
#
_symmetry.space_group_name_H-M   'P 1'
#
loop_
_entity.id
_entity.type
_entity.pdbx_description
1 polymer ?
#
loop_
_entity_poly.entity_id
_entity_poly.type
_entity_poly.pdbx_seq_one_letter_code
_entity_poly.pdbx_strand_id
1 'polypeptide(L)' 'TGLGLFILGLFVLGLAITPLAILFTAPLLGLGYGAAQPAFQALAIQSAPIERAGVSTATYFLALDISVGAGSV' A
#
# COMPACT_ATOMS: atom_id res chain seq x y z
N THR A 1 1.44 -11.90 -2.66
CA THR A 1 1.76 -11.57 -4.07
C THR A 1 1.65 -10.09 -4.34
N GLY A 2 0.55 -9.42 -3.97
CA GLY A 2 0.35 -7.96 -4.16
C GLY A 2 1.50 -7.08 -3.65
N LEU A 3 1.94 -7.27 -2.39
CA LEU A 3 3.07 -6.50 -1.84
C LEU A 3 4.35 -6.64 -2.67
N GLY A 4 4.66 -7.86 -3.16
CA GLY A 4 5.84 -8.10 -3.99
C GLY A 4 5.79 -7.35 -5.33
N LEU A 5 4.62 -7.30 -5.97
CA LEU A 5 4.40 -6.50 -7.18
C LEU A 5 4.56 -4.99 -6.91
N PHE A 6 4.07 -4.52 -5.76
CA PHE A 6 4.20 -3.13 -5.37
C PHE A 6 5.67 -2.72 -5.14
N ILE A 7 6.43 -3.54 -4.39
CA ILE A 7 7.86 -3.30 -4.15
C ILE A 7 8.64 -3.32 -5.48
N LEU A 8 8.36 -4.29 -6.35
CA LEU A 8 8.99 -4.35 -7.66
C LEU A 8 8.65 -3.11 -8.53
N GLY A 9 7.39 -2.68 -8.50
CA GLY A 9 6.95 -1.47 -9.20
C GLY A 9 7.66 -0.21 -8.72
N LEU A 10 7.85 -0.06 -7.41
CA LEU A 10 8.60 1.06 -6.82
C LEU A 10 10.08 1.02 -7.20
N PHE A 11 10.69 -0.17 -7.20
CA PHE A 11 12.06 -0.36 -7.62
C PHE A 11 12.28 0.03 -9.08
N VAL A 12 11.41 -0.45 -9.99
CA VAL A 12 11.47 -0.09 -11.42
C VAL A 12 11.20 1.41 -11.61
N LEU A 13 10.30 2.00 -10.84
CA LEU A 13 10.02 3.45 -10.89
C LEU A 13 11.25 4.27 -10.49
N GLY A 14 11.99 3.86 -9.47
CA GLY A 14 13.23 4.52 -9.06
C GLY A 14 14.34 4.51 -10.12
N LEU A 15 14.26 3.58 -11.09
CA LEU A 15 15.20 3.46 -12.22
C LEU A 15 14.65 4.09 -13.52
N ALA A 16 13.39 4.54 -13.52
CA ALA A 16 12.73 5.03 -14.73
C ALA A 16 13.19 6.46 -15.06
N ILE A 17 13.76 6.63 -16.25
CA ILE A 17 14.30 7.92 -16.73
C ILE A 17 13.38 8.58 -17.77
N THR A 18 12.61 7.77 -18.50
CA THR A 18 11.73 8.25 -19.58
C THR A 18 10.26 8.22 -19.15
N PRO A 19 9.42 9.15 -19.65
CA PRO A 19 7.98 9.16 -19.33
C PRO A 19 7.28 7.85 -19.65
N LEU A 20 7.68 7.20 -20.75
CA LEU A 20 7.12 5.93 -21.18
C LEU A 20 7.53 4.78 -20.24
N ALA A 21 8.74 4.79 -19.69
CA ALA A 21 9.16 3.84 -18.65
C ALA A 21 8.37 4.03 -17.34
N ILE A 22 8.06 5.28 -16.97
CA ILE A 22 7.22 5.58 -15.80
C ILE A 22 5.80 5.03 -16.01
N LEU A 23 5.21 5.19 -17.19
CA LEU A 23 3.88 4.64 -17.49
C LEU A 23 3.82 3.11 -17.34
N PHE A 24 4.92 2.40 -17.66
CA PHE A 24 4.99 0.95 -17.47
C PHE A 24 5.02 0.50 -16.02
N THR A 25 5.33 1.39 -15.05
CA THR A 25 5.27 1.02 -13.63
C THR A 25 3.85 1.10 -13.07
N ALA A 26 2.95 1.86 -13.71
CA ALA A 26 1.59 2.07 -13.24
C ALA A 26 0.78 0.76 -13.07
N PRO A 27 0.84 -0.25 -13.98
CA PRO A 27 0.18 -1.53 -13.76
C PRO A 27 0.76 -2.32 -12.58
N LEU A 28 2.08 -2.29 -12.38
CA LEU A 28 2.75 -2.99 -11.28
C LEU A 28 2.37 -2.39 -9.93
N LEU A 29 2.41 -1.06 -9.84
CA LEU A 29 2.03 -0.31 -8.65
C LEU A 29 0.52 -0.42 -8.38
N GLY A 30 -0.31 -0.28 -9.41
CA GLY A 30 -1.76 -0.38 -9.30
C GLY A 30 -2.24 -1.76 -8.86
N LEU A 31 -1.74 -2.82 -9.48
CA LEU A 31 -2.05 -4.20 -9.07
C LEU A 31 -1.48 -4.54 -7.70
N GLY A 32 -0.25 -4.10 -7.42
CA GLY A 32 0.39 -4.35 -6.15
C GLY A 32 -0.33 -3.68 -4.98
N TYR A 33 -0.56 -2.38 -5.08
CA TYR A 33 -1.26 -1.60 -4.06
C TYR A 33 -2.73 -2.04 -3.93
N GLY A 34 -3.43 -2.22 -5.06
CA GLY A 34 -4.83 -2.63 -5.09
C GLY A 34 -5.09 -4.00 -4.47
N ALA A 35 -4.12 -4.92 -4.50
CA ALA A 35 -4.22 -6.21 -3.83
C ALA A 35 -3.73 -6.18 -2.38
N ALA A 36 -2.67 -5.42 -2.08
CA ALA A 36 -2.06 -5.39 -0.74
C ALA A 36 -2.91 -4.59 0.26
N GLN A 37 -3.43 -3.44 -0.14
CA GLN A 37 -4.17 -2.52 0.71
C GLN A 37 -5.42 -3.17 1.37
N PRO A 38 -6.35 -3.79 0.63
CA PRO A 38 -7.51 -4.44 1.25
C PRO A 38 -7.12 -5.67 2.08
N ALA A 39 -6.07 -6.39 1.70
CA ALA A 39 -5.60 -7.54 2.48
C ALA A 39 -5.06 -7.12 3.85
N PHE A 40 -4.24 -6.06 3.92
CA PHE A 40 -3.75 -5.55 5.20
C PHE A 40 -4.85 -4.95 6.07
N GLN A 41 -5.79 -4.21 5.46
CA GLN A 41 -6.95 -3.70 6.18
C GLN A 41 -7.79 -4.84 6.78
N ALA A 42 -8.07 -5.88 6.00
CA ALA A 42 -8.83 -7.05 6.47
C ALA A 42 -8.10 -7.79 7.60
N LEU A 43 -6.77 -7.93 7.52
CA LEU A 43 -5.96 -8.54 8.59
C LEU A 43 -5.98 -7.68 9.86
N ALA A 44 -5.85 -6.36 9.74
CA ALA A 44 -5.90 -5.45 10.87
C ALA A 44 -7.25 -5.55 11.60
N ILE A 45 -8.36 -5.55 10.85
CA ILE A 45 -9.70 -5.68 11.43
C ILE A 45 -9.89 -7.05 12.10
N GLN A 46 -9.47 -8.14 11.43
CA GLN A 46 -9.60 -9.50 11.98
C GLN A 46 -8.71 -9.77 13.20
N SER A 47 -7.65 -8.98 13.40
CA SER A 47 -6.77 -9.10 14.57
C SER A 47 -7.39 -8.55 15.86
N ALA A 48 -8.53 -7.85 15.78
CA ALA A 48 -9.21 -7.26 16.92
C ALA A 48 -10.56 -7.96 17.20
N PRO A 49 -11.02 -7.98 18.47
CA PRO A 49 -12.38 -8.39 18.81
C PRO A 49 -13.42 -7.56 18.06
N ILE A 50 -14.56 -8.15 17.73
CA ILE A 50 -15.56 -7.54 16.84
C ILE A 50 -16.12 -6.21 17.40
N GLU A 51 -16.16 -6.08 18.73
CA GLU A 51 -16.59 -4.87 19.43
C GLU A 51 -15.61 -3.70 19.24
N ARG A 52 -14.36 -4.00 18.85
CA ARG A 52 -13.28 -3.03 18.64
C ARG A 52 -12.84 -2.92 17.18
N ALA A 53 -13.56 -3.55 16.25
CA ALA A 53 -13.26 -3.50 14.82
C ALA A 53 -13.16 -2.06 14.27
N GLY A 54 -14.03 -1.16 14.74
CA GLY A 54 -13.97 0.27 14.40
C GLY A 54 -12.68 0.95 14.86
N VAL A 55 -12.21 0.65 16.07
CA VAL A 55 -10.94 1.20 16.61
C VAL A 55 -9.73 0.64 15.86
N SER A 56 -9.76 -0.65 15.49
CA SER A 56 -8.71 -1.26 14.66
C SER A 56 -8.63 -0.59 13.29
N THR A 57 -9.78 -0.33 12.65
CA THR A 57 -9.84 0.38 11.37
C THR A 57 -9.29 1.80 11.47
N ALA A 58 -9.65 2.54 12.52
CA ALA A 58 -9.11 3.88 12.76
C ALA A 58 -7.59 3.87 12.98
N THR A 59 -7.08 2.87 13.71
CA THR A 59 -5.64 2.69 13.93
C THR A 59 -4.90 2.36 12.64
N TYR A 60 -5.49 1.53 11.78
CA TYR A 60 -4.95 1.23 10.44
C TYR A 60 -4.82 2.50 9.60
N PHE A 61 -5.87 3.33 9.54
CA PHE A 61 -5.81 4.60 8.80
C PHE A 61 -4.82 5.59 9.40
N LEU A 62 -4.74 5.70 10.73
CA LEU A 62 -3.72 6.51 11.38
C LEU A 62 -2.30 6.08 10.99
N ALA A 63 -2.03 4.77 10.96
CA ALA A 63 -0.74 4.25 10.54
C ALA A 63 -0.44 4.58 9.06
N LEU A 64 -1.46 4.55 8.19
CA LEU A 64 -1.31 5.00 6.80
C LEU A 64 -1.00 6.48 6.70
N ASP A 65 -1.69 7.34 7.46
CA ASP A 65 -1.44 8.79 7.45
C ASP A 65 -0.01 9.10 7.92
N ILE A 66 0.47 8.41 8.97
CA ILE A 66 1.86 8.50 9.42
C ILE A 66 2.82 8.05 8.32
N SER A 67 2.52 6.96 7.63
CA SER A 67 3.36 6.44 6.55
C SER A 67 3.46 7.43 5.38
N VAL A 68 2.35 8.07 5.00
CA VAL A 68 2.33 9.11 3.96
C VAL A 68 3.11 10.35 4.43
N GLY A 69 2.91 10.79 5.68
CA GLY A 69 3.66 11.91 6.24
C GLY A 69 5.17 11.65 6.29
N ALA A 70 5.59 10.44 6.64
CA ALA A 70 6.99 10.03 6.67
C ALA A 70 7.59 9.82 5.27
N GLY A 71 6.80 9.40 4.27
CA GLY A 71 7.26 9.23 2.89
C GLY A 71 7.31 10.51 2.07
N SER A 72 6.67 11.58 2.55
CA SER A 72 6.65 12.89 1.87
C SER A 72 7.89 13.75 2.15
N VAL A 73 8.75 13.36 3.10
CA VAL A 73 9.99 14.06 3.46
C VAL A 73 11.20 13.41 2.80
#